data_AF-A0A915E3T9-F1
#
_entry.id   AF-A0A915E3T9-F1
#
_cell.length_a   1.000
_cell.length_b   1.000
_cell.length_c   1.000
_cell.angle_alpha   90.00
_cell.angle_beta   90.00
_cell.angle_gamma   90.00
#
_symmetry.space_group_name_H-M   'P 1'
#
loop_
_entity.id
_entity.type
_entity.pdbx_description
1 polymer ?
#
loop_
_entity_poly.entity_id
_entity_poly.type
_entity_poly.pdbx_seq_one_letter_code
_entity_poly.pdbx_strand_id
1 'polypeptide(L)'
;MGNNKKPPAQASAENAHNDIMIRSKTVNNHPNGLLKSQPSQSSTSLFSRLSLSKLSPSHLMGGWPHKFLVNVQMLDDGKTVSEVFKKDSTGQDVFDYACKCLDIVEKEYFGLRYQDENNHRYWLDLSKPLSKQFRVNNLALSFRVRFYPENPACLREEVTRYQLFVQLQRDLLHGRLHLPQMNAASLAGLVLQSVLGDYDEELMGTGSDYVSEYKLLLKQSQRLEERIALAHQSYNGMTRPKLKQMKDIKQAQEITIGTTVHGVLYS
;
A
#
# COMPACT_ATOMS: atom_id res chain seq x y z
N MET A 1 43.15 24.01 24.84
CA MET A 1 42.90 22.67 24.26
C MET A 1 41.43 22.36 24.43
N GLY A 2 40.61 22.72 23.44
CA GLY A 2 39.16 22.55 23.49
C GLY A 2 38.75 21.23 22.85
N ASN A 3 38.08 20.36 23.62
CA ASN A 3 37.44 19.15 23.13
C ASN A 3 35.92 19.35 23.15
N ASN A 4 35.35 19.85 22.05
CA ASN A 4 33.91 19.79 21.81
C ASN A 4 33.62 18.63 20.86
N LYS A 5 33.22 17.49 21.42
CA LYS A 5 32.63 16.38 20.67
C LYS A 5 31.21 16.79 20.25
N LYS A 6 31.05 17.07 18.96
CA LYS A 6 29.75 17.23 18.28
C LYS A 6 29.01 15.87 18.33
N PRO A 7 27.75 15.79 18.76
CA PRO A 7 26.98 14.55 18.65
C PRO A 7 26.61 14.30 17.17
N PRO A 8 26.41 13.03 16.75
CA PRO A 8 26.16 12.69 15.36
C PRO A 8 24.73 13.08 14.95
N ALA A 9 24.61 13.44 13.68
CA ALA A 9 23.42 13.96 13.03
C ALA A 9 22.20 13.04 13.18
N GLN A 10 21.10 13.61 13.67
CA GLN A 10 19.75 13.09 13.46
C GLN A 10 19.39 13.29 11.99
N ALA A 11 19.68 12.31 11.15
CA ALA A 11 19.25 12.23 9.77
C ALA A 11 18.62 10.85 9.53
N SER A 12 17.39 10.66 10.00
CA SER A 12 16.61 9.44 9.76
C SER A 12 15.14 9.70 10.07
N ALA A 13 14.41 10.27 9.09
CA ALA A 13 12.95 10.19 8.95
C ALA A 13 12.45 11.02 7.75
N GLU A 14 13.16 12.10 7.39
CA GLU A 14 12.62 13.15 6.49
C GLU A 14 12.56 12.76 5.01
N ASN A 15 13.34 11.79 4.54
CA ASN A 15 13.46 11.48 3.10
C ASN A 15 12.55 10.36 2.57
N ALA A 16 11.65 9.80 3.40
CA ALA A 16 10.74 8.72 2.95
C ALA A 16 9.40 9.24 2.38
N HIS A 17 9.19 10.56 2.32
CA HIS A 17 7.86 11.17 2.12
C HIS A 17 7.31 11.16 0.68
N ASN A 18 8.05 10.65 -0.32
CA ASN A 18 7.79 10.93 -1.74
C ASN A 18 7.26 9.77 -2.60
N ASP A 19 7.17 8.53 -2.09
CA ASP A 19 7.01 7.37 -2.98
C ASP A 19 5.56 6.97 -3.30
N ILE A 20 4.56 7.56 -2.66
CA ILE A 20 3.14 7.24 -2.91
C ILE A 20 2.62 7.98 -4.15
N MET A 21 3.15 9.17 -4.40
CA MET A 21 2.64 10.09 -5.42
C MET A 21 3.60 10.10 -6.60
N ILE A 22 3.19 9.43 -7.67
CA ILE A 22 3.96 9.45 -8.91
C ILE A 22 3.91 10.89 -9.44
N ARG A 23 5.05 11.60 -9.33
CA ARG A 23 5.25 12.85 -10.07
C ARG A 23 5.16 12.50 -11.56
N SER A 24 4.15 13.04 -12.22
CA SER A 24 3.86 12.80 -13.64
C SER A 24 4.98 13.39 -14.49
N LYS A 25 6.07 12.66 -14.74
CA LYS A 25 7.05 13.07 -15.76
C LYS A 25 6.42 12.93 -17.13
N THR A 26 6.06 14.03 -17.78
CA THR A 26 5.73 14.06 -19.21
C THR A 26 6.96 14.50 -20.02
N VAL A 27 7.58 13.57 -20.76
CA VAL A 27 8.10 13.86 -22.11
C VAL A 27 7.88 12.62 -22.99
N ASN A 28 7.17 12.84 -24.09
CA ASN A 28 6.90 11.90 -25.17
C ASN A 28 8.18 11.55 -25.96
N ASN A 29 8.30 10.30 -26.42
CA ASN A 29 8.53 10.00 -27.84
C ASN A 29 8.33 8.51 -28.17
N HIS A 30 7.55 8.27 -29.21
CA HIS A 30 7.49 7.09 -30.07
C HIS A 30 7.51 7.64 -31.51
N PRO A 31 7.97 6.92 -32.57
CA PRO A 31 7.38 5.62 -32.88
C PRO A 31 8.21 4.56 -33.64
N ASN A 32 7.62 3.36 -33.68
CA ASN A 32 7.59 2.33 -34.74
C ASN A 32 8.80 1.45 -35.11
N GLY A 33 8.54 0.13 -35.13
CA GLY A 33 9.31 -0.89 -35.86
C GLY A 33 8.68 -2.28 -35.74
N LEU A 34 8.12 -2.78 -36.85
CA LEU A 34 7.23 -3.95 -36.97
C LEU A 34 7.96 -5.16 -37.60
N LEU A 35 7.62 -6.37 -37.10
CA LEU A 35 7.44 -7.68 -37.79
C LEU A 35 8.61 -8.66 -38.08
N LYS A 36 8.21 -9.95 -37.95
CA LYS A 36 8.64 -11.24 -38.58
C LYS A 36 9.68 -12.07 -37.82
N SER A 37 9.63 -13.40 -37.73
CA SER A 37 8.66 -14.48 -38.06
C SER A 37 9.29 -15.82 -37.61
N GLN A 38 8.49 -16.86 -37.32
CA GLN A 38 8.96 -18.23 -37.08
C GLN A 38 9.56 -18.93 -38.33
N PRO A 39 10.11 -20.15 -38.18
CA PRO A 39 9.33 -21.32 -38.62
C PRO A 39 9.36 -22.55 -37.67
N SER A 40 8.42 -23.45 -37.97
CA SER A 40 8.01 -24.70 -37.33
C SER A 40 8.79 -25.96 -37.79
N GLN A 41 8.55 -27.10 -37.11
CA GLN A 41 8.34 -28.50 -37.58
C GLN A 41 8.78 -29.48 -36.45
N SER A 42 7.86 -30.23 -35.79
CA SER A 42 7.41 -31.64 -36.02
C SER A 42 8.55 -32.69 -35.89
N SER A 43 8.43 -33.91 -35.36
CA SER A 43 7.42 -34.76 -34.69
C SER A 43 8.15 -35.99 -34.12
N THR A 44 7.54 -36.72 -33.18
CA THR A 44 7.44 -38.21 -33.06
C THR A 44 7.45 -38.70 -31.60
N SER A 45 6.51 -39.61 -31.32
CA SER A 45 6.32 -40.28 -30.02
C SER A 45 7.18 -41.53 -29.91
N LEU A 46 7.62 -41.89 -28.70
CA LEU A 46 7.82 -43.30 -28.33
C LEU A 46 7.45 -43.52 -26.86
N PHE A 47 6.39 -44.30 -26.65
CA PHE A 47 6.05 -44.90 -25.36
C PHE A 47 7.21 -45.78 -24.87
N SER A 48 7.59 -45.59 -23.60
CA SER A 48 8.29 -46.62 -22.83
C SER A 48 7.53 -46.85 -21.53
N ARG A 49 6.84 -47.98 -21.47
CA ARG A 49 6.24 -48.54 -20.25
C ARG A 49 7.38 -49.00 -19.33
N LEU A 50 7.46 -48.42 -18.14
CA LEU A 50 8.21 -49.01 -17.02
C LEU A 50 7.22 -49.43 -15.93
N SER A 51 7.29 -50.71 -15.60
CA SER A 51 6.61 -51.36 -14.49
C SER A 51 7.13 -50.81 -13.16
N LEU A 52 6.24 -50.33 -12.30
CA LEU A 52 6.57 -49.82 -10.96
C LEU A 52 5.75 -50.57 -9.90
N SER A 53 6.09 -51.84 -9.67
CA SER A 53 5.83 -52.47 -8.38
C SER A 53 7.12 -52.41 -7.56
N LYS A 54 7.19 -51.40 -6.67
CA LYS A 54 8.10 -51.20 -5.51
C LYS A 54 8.47 -49.71 -5.38
N LEU A 55 7.52 -48.87 -4.98
CA LEU A 55 7.83 -47.57 -4.37
C LEU A 55 7.01 -47.41 -3.10
N SER A 56 7.72 -47.12 -2.01
CA SER A 56 7.18 -46.81 -0.68
C SER A 56 6.27 -45.56 -0.76
N PRO A 57 5.14 -45.50 -0.03
CA PRO A 57 4.17 -44.39 -0.14
C PRO A 57 4.69 -42.99 0.26
N SER A 58 5.94 -42.83 0.67
CA SER A 58 6.48 -41.58 1.20
C SER A 58 6.84 -40.53 0.14
N HIS A 59 6.74 -40.83 -1.16
CA HIS A 59 7.14 -39.91 -2.24
C HIS A 59 5.97 -39.24 -3.01
N LEU A 60 4.72 -39.51 -2.63
CA LEU A 60 3.52 -39.00 -3.33
C LEU A 60 2.86 -37.78 -2.66
N MET A 61 3.46 -37.23 -1.60
CA MET A 61 3.05 -35.96 -1.02
C MET A 61 4.12 -34.94 -1.38
N GLY A 62 3.87 -34.10 -2.39
CA GLY A 62 4.70 -32.91 -2.64
C GLY A 62 4.89 -32.17 -1.33
N GLY A 63 6.11 -32.18 -0.81
CA GLY A 63 6.39 -31.77 0.57
C GLY A 63 5.99 -30.32 0.81
N TRP A 64 5.24 -30.08 1.89
CA TRP A 64 4.96 -28.71 2.33
C TRP A 64 6.29 -27.97 2.53
N PRO A 65 6.40 -26.72 2.06
CA PRO A 65 7.66 -26.00 2.16
C PRO A 65 8.10 -25.83 3.62
N HIS A 66 9.38 -26.11 3.89
CA HIS A 66 9.95 -26.04 5.23
C HIS A 66 10.21 -24.59 5.71
N LYS A 67 10.30 -23.65 4.75
CA LYS A 67 10.50 -22.22 4.97
C LYS A 67 9.66 -21.43 3.98
N PHE A 68 9.24 -20.24 4.39
CA PHE A 68 8.50 -19.29 3.57
C PHE A 68 9.33 -18.02 3.40
N LEU A 69 9.61 -17.62 2.17
CA LEU A 69 10.06 -16.26 1.86
C LEU A 69 8.83 -15.37 1.82
N VAL A 70 8.76 -14.39 2.70
CA VAL A 70 7.59 -13.50 2.80
C VAL A 70 8.00 -12.09 2.46
N ASN A 71 7.36 -11.53 1.43
CA ASN A 71 7.50 -10.14 1.00
C ASN A 71 6.24 -9.38 1.44
N VAL A 72 6.41 -8.37 2.30
CA VAL A 72 5.31 -7.52 2.75
C VAL A 72 5.46 -6.14 2.12
N GLN A 73 4.56 -5.82 1.19
CA GLN A 73 4.41 -4.48 0.65
C GLN A 73 3.78 -3.57 1.72
N MET A 74 4.46 -2.47 2.04
CA MET A 74 3.99 -1.49 3.02
C MET A 74 2.85 -0.63 2.46
N LEU A 75 2.33 0.25 3.31
CA LEU A 75 1.21 1.12 2.97
C LEU A 75 1.55 2.16 1.91
N ASP A 76 2.80 2.61 1.87
CA ASP A 76 3.31 3.61 0.94
C ASP A 76 3.64 3.04 -0.46
N ASP A 77 3.47 1.72 -0.66
CA ASP A 77 3.80 0.92 -1.85
C ASP A 77 5.26 0.98 -2.32
N GLY A 78 6.04 2.00 -1.95
CA GLY A 78 7.47 2.15 -2.25
C GLY A 78 8.38 1.27 -1.41
N LYS A 79 7.94 0.84 -0.22
CA LYS A 79 8.71 -0.04 0.66
C LYS A 79 8.15 -1.47 0.66
N THR A 80 9.03 -2.44 0.40
CA THR A 80 8.76 -3.87 0.66
C THR A 80 9.81 -4.38 1.64
N VAL A 81 9.36 -5.10 2.68
CA VAL A 81 10.27 -5.85 3.56
C VAL A 81 10.17 -7.32 3.25
N SER A 82 11.31 -8.01 3.28
CA SER A 82 11.42 -9.43 2.96
C SER A 82 12.09 -10.14 4.12
N GLU A 83 11.54 -11.28 4.54
CA GLU A 83 12.12 -12.11 5.60
C GLU A 83 11.75 -13.58 5.40
N VAL A 84 12.57 -14.49 5.92
CA VAL A 84 12.35 -15.94 5.81
C VAL A 84 11.79 -16.49 7.12
N PHE A 85 10.58 -17.02 7.06
CA PHE A 85 9.88 -17.62 8.18
C PHE A 85 9.94 -19.15 8.14
N LYS A 86 9.87 -19.79 9.30
CA LYS A 86 9.76 -21.25 9.38
C LYS A 86 8.33 -21.68 9.04
N LYS A 87 8.13 -22.95 8.67
CA LYS A 87 6.80 -23.45 8.28
C LYS A 87 5.73 -23.36 9.38
N ASP A 88 6.17 -23.40 10.64
CA ASP A 88 5.35 -23.35 11.84
C ASP A 88 5.10 -21.92 12.34
N SER A 89 5.81 -20.92 11.77
CA SER A 89 5.50 -19.51 12.00
C SER A 89 4.06 -19.21 11.62
N THR A 90 3.42 -18.39 12.44
CA THR A 90 2.04 -17.95 12.31
C THR A 90 1.92 -16.68 11.48
N GLY A 91 0.71 -16.34 11.06
CA GLY A 91 0.47 -15.03 10.47
C GLY A 91 0.78 -13.88 11.44
N GLN A 92 0.62 -14.10 12.75
CA GLN A 92 0.98 -13.16 13.81
C GLN A 92 2.49 -12.86 13.80
N ASP A 93 3.36 -13.86 13.66
CA ASP A 93 4.81 -13.65 13.63
C ASP A 93 5.24 -12.73 12.46
N VAL A 94 4.62 -12.93 11.29
CA VAL A 94 4.86 -12.09 10.11
C VAL A 94 4.33 -10.67 10.33
N PHE A 95 3.15 -10.53 10.92
CA PHE A 95 2.55 -9.23 11.21
C PHE A 95 3.36 -8.45 12.24
N ASP A 96 3.84 -9.10 13.30
CA ASP A 96 4.69 -8.48 14.32
C ASP A 96 6.03 -8.01 13.75
N TYR A 97 6.62 -8.79 12.83
CA TYR A 97 7.80 -8.36 12.08
C TYR A 97 7.52 -7.09 11.26
N ALA A 98 6.43 -7.06 10.51
CA ALA A 98 6.06 -5.88 9.71
C ALA A 98 5.80 -4.65 10.59
N CYS A 99 5.07 -4.80 11.71
CA CYS A 99 4.85 -3.72 12.67
C CYS A 99 6.18 -3.21 13.27
N LYS A 100 7.10 -4.11 13.60
CA LYS A 100 8.44 -3.74 14.09
C LYS A 100 9.23 -2.94 13.05
N CYS A 101 9.17 -3.31 11.77
CA CYS A 101 9.83 -2.57 10.69
C CYS A 101 9.25 -1.16 10.45
N LEU A 102 8.05 -0.87 10.97
CA LEU A 102 7.35 0.41 10.88
C LEU A 102 7.28 1.15 12.22
N ASP A 103 7.81 0.57 13.30
CA ASP A 103 7.69 1.08 14.67
C ASP A 103 6.24 1.29 15.14
N ILE A 104 5.34 0.38 14.75
CA ILE A 104 3.91 0.43 15.12
C ILE A 104 3.69 -0.31 16.44
N VAL A 105 3.13 0.42 17.41
CA VAL A 105 2.71 -0.11 18.72
C VAL A 105 1.20 -0.39 18.77
N GLU A 106 0.38 0.51 18.21
CA GLU A 106 -1.10 0.38 18.16
C GLU A 106 -1.53 -0.51 16.98
N LYS A 107 -1.32 -1.82 17.12
CA LYS A 107 -1.45 -2.81 16.04
C LYS A 107 -2.89 -3.14 15.65
N GLU A 108 -3.87 -2.88 16.51
CA GLU A 108 -5.28 -3.28 16.36
C GLU A 108 -5.95 -2.74 15.09
N TYR A 109 -5.39 -1.69 14.49
CA TYR A 109 -5.91 -1.05 13.28
C TYR A 109 -5.44 -1.71 11.98
N PHE A 110 -4.42 -2.57 12.03
CA PHE A 110 -3.74 -3.06 10.83
C PHE A 110 -3.90 -4.57 10.65
N GLY A 111 -3.52 -5.04 9.47
CA GLY A 111 -3.42 -6.46 9.17
C GLY A 111 -2.66 -6.71 7.87
N LEU A 112 -2.48 -7.99 7.56
CA LEU A 112 -1.87 -8.44 6.31
C LEU A 112 -2.95 -8.97 5.36
N ARG A 113 -2.86 -8.59 4.09
CA ARG A 113 -3.69 -9.12 3.01
C ARG A 113 -2.83 -9.86 1.99
N TYR A 114 -3.42 -10.84 1.35
CA TYR A 114 -2.85 -11.48 0.16
C TYR A 114 -3.89 -11.53 -0.95
N GLN A 115 -3.41 -11.82 -2.15
CA GLN A 115 -4.24 -11.97 -3.34
C GLN A 115 -4.11 -13.40 -3.86
N ASP A 116 -5.22 -14.04 -4.20
CA ASP A 116 -5.21 -15.36 -4.84
C ASP A 116 -4.95 -15.25 -6.36
N GLU A 117 -4.90 -16.40 -7.03
CA GLU A 117 -4.69 -16.51 -8.48
C GLU A 117 -5.81 -15.83 -9.30
N ASN A 118 -6.99 -15.64 -8.71
CA ASN A 118 -8.16 -14.99 -9.33
C ASN A 118 -8.22 -13.48 -9.02
N ASN A 119 -7.18 -12.92 -8.41
CA ASN A 119 -7.11 -11.53 -7.96
C ASN A 119 -8.08 -11.16 -6.82
N HIS A 120 -8.65 -12.15 -6.12
CA HIS A 120 -9.44 -11.90 -4.91
C HIS A 120 -8.53 -11.64 -3.72
N ARG A 121 -8.95 -10.71 -2.86
CA ARG A 121 -8.13 -10.23 -1.73
C ARG A 121 -8.66 -10.75 -0.41
N TYR A 122 -7.80 -11.45 0.32
CA TYR A 122 -8.13 -12.04 1.62
C TYR A 122 -7.27 -11.43 2.72
N TRP A 123 -7.80 -11.40 3.93
CA TRP A 123 -7.00 -11.13 5.12
C TRP A 123 -6.28 -12.40 5.54
N LEU A 124 -5.00 -12.28 5.89
CA LEU A 124 -4.24 -13.35 6.51
C LEU A 124 -4.84 -13.70 7.87
N ASP A 125 -5.02 -14.99 8.15
CA ASP A 125 -5.41 -15.44 9.47
C ASP A 125 -4.16 -15.44 10.37
N LEU A 126 -4.09 -14.47 11.29
CA LEU A 126 -2.93 -14.30 12.16
C LEU A 126 -2.74 -15.48 13.12
N SER A 127 -3.82 -16.21 13.46
CA SER A 127 -3.77 -17.32 14.42
C SER A 127 -3.22 -18.62 13.83
N LYS A 128 -3.19 -18.74 12.50
CA LYS A 128 -2.82 -19.99 11.81
C LYS A 128 -1.36 -19.98 11.35
N PRO A 129 -0.67 -21.13 11.42
CA PRO A 129 0.62 -21.33 10.77
C PRO A 129 0.54 -21.03 9.27
N LEU A 130 1.61 -20.48 8.69
CA LEU A 130 1.71 -20.23 7.25
C LEU A 130 1.52 -21.51 6.44
N SER A 131 2.09 -22.63 6.91
CA SER A 131 1.90 -23.95 6.30
C SER A 131 0.48 -24.50 6.36
N LYS A 132 -0.44 -23.90 7.12
CA LYS A 132 -1.87 -24.28 7.07
C LYS A 132 -2.68 -23.40 6.13
N GLN A 133 -2.11 -22.28 5.66
CA GLN A 133 -2.78 -21.29 4.83
C GLN A 133 -2.27 -21.30 3.38
N PHE A 134 -0.98 -21.59 3.17
CA PHE A 134 -0.33 -21.48 1.87
C PHE A 134 0.42 -22.74 1.47
N ARG A 135 0.27 -23.13 0.21
CA ARG A 135 1.03 -24.24 -0.41
C ARG A 135 2.32 -23.74 -1.08
N VAL A 136 2.36 -22.46 -1.47
CA VAL A 136 3.52 -21.82 -2.11
C VAL A 136 4.40 -21.19 -1.02
N ASN A 137 5.72 -21.27 -1.20
CA ASN A 137 6.70 -20.79 -0.22
C ASN A 137 7.10 -19.32 -0.40
N ASN A 138 6.87 -18.71 -1.56
CA ASN A 138 7.09 -17.29 -1.81
C ASN A 138 5.77 -16.53 -1.68
N LEU A 139 5.60 -15.79 -0.59
CA LEU A 139 4.36 -15.08 -0.28
C LEU A 139 4.51 -13.60 -0.58
N ALA A 140 3.55 -13.04 -1.30
CA ALA A 140 3.38 -11.61 -1.48
C ALA A 140 2.20 -11.13 -0.63
N LEU A 141 2.50 -10.40 0.43
CA LEU A 141 1.52 -9.84 1.36
C LEU A 141 1.52 -8.31 1.25
N SER A 142 0.42 -7.71 1.68
CA SER A 142 0.22 -6.27 1.76
C SER A 142 -0.15 -5.88 3.19
N PHE A 143 0.62 -5.01 3.82
CA PHE A 143 0.26 -4.38 5.09
C PHE A 143 -0.81 -3.32 4.83
N ARG A 144 -1.98 -3.45 5.47
CA ARG A 144 -3.15 -2.59 5.20
C ARG A 144 -3.88 -2.27 6.49
N VAL A 145 -4.63 -1.17 6.48
CA VAL A 145 -5.57 -0.83 7.56
C VAL A 145 -6.77 -1.76 7.47
N ARG A 146 -7.08 -2.42 8.57
CA ARG A 146 -8.24 -3.31 8.73
C ARG A 146 -9.42 -2.55 9.32
N PHE A 147 -9.17 -1.71 10.31
CA PHE A 147 -10.18 -0.92 10.99
C PHE A 147 -9.64 0.49 11.23
N TYR A 148 -10.46 1.49 10.98
CA TYR A 148 -10.14 2.86 11.31
C TYR A 148 -10.63 3.17 12.73
N PRO A 149 -9.86 3.92 13.54
CA PRO A 149 -10.31 4.31 14.87
C PRO A 149 -11.55 5.19 14.78
N GLU A 150 -12.49 5.00 15.70
CA GLU A 150 -13.69 5.83 15.79
C GLU A 150 -13.37 7.31 16.03
N ASN A 151 -12.26 7.59 16.70
CA ASN A 151 -11.76 8.94 16.82
C ASN A 151 -10.24 8.91 16.62
N PRO A 152 -9.75 9.33 15.45
CA PRO A 152 -8.33 9.44 15.18
C PRO A 152 -7.56 10.27 16.21
N ALA A 153 -8.20 11.27 16.82
CA ALA A 153 -7.57 12.09 17.86
C ALA A 153 -7.26 11.31 19.15
N CYS A 154 -7.87 10.13 19.34
CA CYS A 154 -7.57 9.24 20.46
C CYS A 154 -6.34 8.36 20.24
N LEU A 155 -5.79 8.31 19.02
CA LEU A 155 -4.52 7.63 18.78
C LEU A 155 -3.44 8.27 19.62
N ARG A 156 -2.57 7.45 20.19
CA ARG A 156 -1.46 7.93 21.01
C ARG A 156 -0.26 8.23 20.13
N GLU A 157 0.05 7.32 19.20
CA GLU A 157 1.29 7.36 18.45
C GLU A 157 1.15 8.14 17.14
N GLU A 158 2.15 8.98 16.85
CA GLU A 158 2.21 9.74 15.59
C GLU A 158 2.42 8.82 14.39
N VAL A 159 3.21 7.75 14.56
CA VAL A 159 3.42 6.73 13.54
C VAL A 159 2.10 6.09 13.12
N THR A 160 1.22 5.74 14.06
CA THR A 160 -0.10 5.15 13.74
C THR A 160 -0.95 6.10 12.91
N ARG A 161 -0.99 7.38 13.31
CA ARG A 161 -1.71 8.43 12.56
C ARG A 161 -1.18 8.56 11.14
N TYR A 162 0.14 8.58 11.00
CA TYR A 162 0.80 8.67 9.70
C TYR A 162 0.46 7.48 8.81
N GLN A 163 0.53 6.25 9.32
CA GLN A 163 0.21 5.05 8.55
C GLN A 163 -1.27 5.02 8.10
N LEU A 164 -2.20 5.46 8.96
CA LEU A 164 -3.60 5.63 8.57
C LEU A 164 -3.75 6.68 7.46
N PHE A 165 -3.04 7.81 7.54
CA PHE A 165 -3.04 8.82 6.49
C PHE A 165 -2.51 8.27 5.15
N VAL A 166 -1.42 7.51 5.16
CA VAL A 166 -0.86 6.85 3.97
C VAL A 166 -1.89 5.90 3.33
N GLN A 167 -2.60 5.09 4.13
CA GLN A 167 -3.67 4.24 3.60
C GLN A 167 -4.77 5.06 2.92
N LEU A 168 -5.11 6.23 3.48
CA LEU A 168 -6.15 7.09 2.93
C LEU A 168 -5.72 7.73 1.62
N GLN A 169 -4.46 8.15 1.49
CA GLN A 169 -3.89 8.60 0.22
C GLN A 169 -4.03 7.51 -0.85
N ARG A 170 -3.67 6.27 -0.49
CA ARG A 170 -3.80 5.10 -1.35
C ARG A 170 -5.26 4.85 -1.76
N ASP A 171 -6.19 4.90 -0.82
CA ASP A 171 -7.59 4.65 -1.09
C ASP A 171 -8.22 5.77 -1.93
N LEU A 172 -7.78 7.02 -1.76
CA LEU A 172 -8.16 8.16 -2.61
C LEU A 172 -7.66 7.97 -4.05
N LEU A 173 -6.38 7.64 -4.21
CA LEU A 173 -5.73 7.43 -5.51
C LEU A 173 -6.39 6.29 -6.30
N HIS A 174 -6.78 5.21 -5.61
CA HIS A 174 -7.44 4.06 -6.24
C HIS A 174 -8.97 4.18 -6.31
N GLY A 175 -9.55 5.30 -5.87
CA GLY A 175 -11.00 5.52 -5.91
C GLY A 175 -11.80 4.57 -5.02
N ARG A 176 -11.22 4.14 -3.89
CA ARG A 176 -11.86 3.25 -2.90
C ARG A 176 -12.67 3.98 -1.84
N LEU A 177 -12.50 5.30 -1.75
CA LEU A 177 -13.29 6.17 -0.87
C LEU A 177 -14.50 6.68 -1.65
N HIS A 178 -15.72 6.37 -1.20
CA HIS A 178 -16.94 6.97 -1.77
C HIS A 178 -17.18 8.31 -1.10
N LEU A 179 -16.70 9.36 -1.73
CA LEU A 179 -16.62 10.70 -1.18
C LEU A 179 -17.26 11.74 -2.09
N PRO A 180 -17.99 12.73 -1.54
CA PRO A 180 -18.32 13.93 -2.29
C PRO A 180 -17.04 14.59 -2.82
N GLN A 181 -17.13 15.19 -4.01
CA GLN A 181 -15.98 15.82 -4.67
C GLN A 181 -15.37 16.96 -3.82
N MET A 182 -16.15 17.63 -2.95
CA MET A 182 -15.67 18.59 -1.95
C MET A 182 -14.65 18.00 -0.99
N ASN A 183 -15.00 16.87 -0.40
CA ASN A 183 -14.19 16.18 0.59
C ASN A 183 -12.96 15.54 -0.07
N ALA A 184 -13.12 14.96 -1.26
CA ALA A 184 -12.01 14.39 -2.02
C ALA A 184 -10.95 15.44 -2.39
N ALA A 185 -11.37 16.65 -2.77
CA ALA A 185 -10.45 17.76 -3.04
C ALA A 185 -9.74 18.25 -1.77
N SER A 186 -10.49 18.38 -0.66
CA SER A 186 -9.93 18.77 0.64
C SER A 186 -8.84 17.79 1.08
N LEU A 187 -9.10 16.49 0.89
CA LEU A 187 -8.11 15.44 1.19
C LEU A 187 -6.87 15.52 0.32
N ALA A 188 -7.05 15.63 -0.98
CA ALA A 188 -5.94 15.78 -1.91
C ALA A 188 -5.12 17.05 -1.63
N GLY A 189 -5.75 18.16 -1.19
CA GLY A 189 -5.04 19.36 -0.74
C GLY A 189 -4.17 19.12 0.49
N LEU A 190 -4.62 18.27 1.43
CA LEU A 190 -3.80 17.86 2.58
C LEU A 190 -2.66 16.94 2.21
N VAL A 191 -2.86 16.13 1.17
CA VAL A 191 -1.76 15.36 0.62
C VAL A 191 -0.70 16.29 0.06
N LEU A 192 -1.09 17.29 -0.73
CA LEU A 192 -0.14 18.29 -1.22
C LEU A 192 0.55 19.03 -0.07
N GLN A 193 -0.18 19.45 0.96
CA GLN A 193 0.40 20.07 2.15
C GLN A 193 1.45 19.17 2.82
N SER A 194 1.21 17.85 2.88
CA SER A 194 2.17 16.91 3.47
C SER A 194 3.43 16.73 2.62
N VAL A 195 3.31 16.81 1.29
CA VAL A 195 4.40 16.56 0.34
C VAL A 195 5.20 17.83 0.04
N LEU A 196 4.51 18.97 -0.13
CA LEU A 196 5.08 20.24 -0.59
C LEU A 196 5.28 21.25 0.54
N GLY A 197 4.64 21.06 1.69
CA GLY A 197 4.59 22.07 2.74
C GLY A 197 3.57 23.16 2.41
N ASP A 198 3.78 24.37 2.92
CA ASP A 198 2.89 25.50 2.67
C ASP A 198 2.93 25.92 1.19
N TYR A 199 1.78 26.38 0.69
CA TYR A 199 1.68 26.97 -0.64
C TYR A 199 2.49 28.28 -0.72
N ASP A 200 3.33 28.36 -1.74
CA ASP A 200 4.13 29.51 -2.12
C ASP A 200 3.78 29.91 -3.56
N GLU A 201 3.23 31.11 -3.73
CA GLU A 201 2.79 31.63 -5.03
C GLU A 201 3.94 31.79 -6.03
N GLU A 202 5.16 32.10 -5.57
CA GLU A 202 6.33 32.28 -6.44
C GLU A 202 6.79 30.94 -7.02
N LEU A 203 6.67 29.86 -6.24
CA LEU A 203 7.09 28.52 -6.65
C LEU A 203 5.99 27.74 -7.37
N MET A 204 4.73 27.93 -6.97
CA MET A 204 3.60 27.09 -7.41
C MET A 204 2.67 27.81 -8.39
N GLY A 205 2.81 29.13 -8.56
CA GLY A 205 1.97 29.95 -9.41
C GLY A 205 0.56 30.14 -8.88
N THR A 206 -0.22 31.02 -9.51
CA THR A 206 -1.57 31.41 -9.07
C THR A 206 -2.69 30.41 -9.43
N GLY A 207 -2.37 29.40 -10.24
CA GLY A 207 -3.31 28.42 -10.78
C GLY A 207 -3.23 27.05 -10.13
N SER A 208 -3.81 26.05 -10.79
CA SER A 208 -3.79 24.65 -10.36
C SER A 208 -2.78 23.78 -11.13
N ASP A 209 -1.94 24.38 -11.98
CA ASP A 209 -1.04 23.62 -12.88
C ASP A 209 -0.05 22.74 -12.10
N TYR A 210 0.42 23.21 -10.94
CA TYR A 210 1.29 22.42 -10.06
C TYR A 210 0.59 21.18 -9.51
N VAL A 211 -0.74 21.19 -9.37
CA VAL A 211 -1.53 20.04 -8.89
C VAL A 211 -1.51 18.92 -9.92
N SER A 212 -1.53 19.26 -11.22
CA SER A 212 -1.51 18.28 -12.31
C SER A 212 -0.20 17.47 -12.37
N GLU A 213 0.88 17.96 -11.75
CA GLU A 213 2.12 17.20 -11.59
C GLU A 213 1.97 15.98 -10.67
N TYR A 214 0.93 15.95 -9.84
CA TYR A 214 0.69 14.90 -8.85
C TYR A 214 -0.57 14.11 -9.19
N LYS A 215 -0.44 12.79 -9.25
CA LYS A 215 -1.60 11.90 -9.38
C LYS A 215 -2.22 11.68 -8.00
N LEU A 216 -3.29 12.43 -7.70
CA LEU A 216 -3.93 12.47 -6.39
C LEU A 216 -5.19 11.60 -6.32
N LEU A 217 -5.94 11.50 -7.42
CA LEU A 217 -7.20 10.76 -7.51
C LEU A 217 -7.27 9.86 -8.75
N LEU A 218 -8.11 8.83 -8.69
CA LEU A 218 -8.39 7.95 -9.83
C LEU A 218 -8.93 8.72 -11.04
N LYS A 219 -9.79 9.72 -10.79
CA LYS A 219 -10.38 10.61 -11.80
C LYS A 219 -10.10 12.05 -11.42
N GLN A 220 -8.97 12.57 -11.88
CA GLN A 220 -8.53 13.94 -11.65
C GLN A 220 -8.88 14.80 -12.86
N SER A 221 -9.78 15.76 -12.67
CA SER A 221 -10.20 16.71 -13.71
C SER A 221 -9.72 18.12 -13.36
N GLN A 222 -9.62 19.02 -14.35
CA GLN A 222 -9.19 20.41 -14.13
C GLN A 222 -10.00 21.12 -13.03
N ARG A 223 -11.34 21.02 -13.08
CA ARG A 223 -12.22 21.58 -12.02
C ARG A 223 -11.92 20.99 -10.64
N LEU A 224 -11.45 19.74 -10.57
CA LEU A 224 -11.05 19.13 -9.31
C LEU A 224 -9.68 19.66 -8.85
N GLU A 225 -8.74 19.83 -9.77
CA GLU A 225 -7.42 20.40 -9.51
C GLU A 225 -7.50 21.83 -8.97
N GLU A 226 -8.36 22.68 -9.54
CA GLU A 226 -8.66 24.02 -9.02
C GLU A 226 -9.11 23.96 -7.55
N ARG A 227 -10.00 23.03 -7.23
CA ARG A 227 -10.54 22.87 -5.87
C ARG A 227 -9.51 22.28 -4.90
N ILE A 228 -8.59 21.47 -5.41
CA ILE A 228 -7.46 20.94 -4.64
C ILE A 228 -6.47 22.07 -4.34
N ALA A 229 -6.15 22.91 -5.31
CA ALA A 229 -5.25 24.05 -5.14
C ALA A 229 -5.81 25.03 -4.10
N LEU A 230 -7.10 25.36 -4.17
CA LEU A 230 -7.78 26.19 -3.16
C LEU A 230 -7.74 25.56 -1.77
N ALA A 231 -7.91 24.24 -1.68
CA ALA A 231 -7.81 23.54 -0.40
C ALA A 231 -6.38 23.61 0.16
N HIS A 232 -5.36 23.33 -0.66
CA HIS A 232 -3.96 23.42 -0.28
C HIS A 232 -3.58 24.81 0.27
N GLN A 233 -3.97 25.88 -0.44
CA GLN A 233 -3.76 27.25 0.01
C GLN A 233 -4.41 27.55 1.37
N SER A 234 -5.60 26.98 1.63
CA SER A 234 -6.30 27.15 2.90
C SER A 234 -5.60 26.47 4.10
N TYR A 235 -4.59 25.63 3.84
CA TYR A 235 -3.85 24.90 4.85
C TYR A 235 -2.48 25.53 5.19
N ASN A 236 -2.15 26.72 4.66
CA ASN A 236 -0.90 27.41 4.99
C ASN A 236 -0.71 27.62 6.51
N GLY A 237 0.50 27.38 7.00
CA GLY A 237 0.86 27.40 8.42
C GLY A 237 0.48 26.10 9.14
N MET A 238 -0.06 25.10 8.44
CA MET A 238 -0.32 23.78 9.01
C MET A 238 0.98 22.99 9.04
N THR A 239 1.65 23.05 10.20
CA THR A 239 2.80 22.20 10.51
C THR A 239 2.34 20.74 10.67
N ARG A 240 2.35 20.03 9.53
CA ARG A 240 1.97 18.62 9.31
C ARG A 240 0.45 18.35 9.47
N PRO A 241 -0.15 17.44 8.66
CA PRO A 241 -1.60 17.25 8.66
C PRO A 241 -2.11 16.89 10.06
N LYS A 242 -2.77 17.83 10.74
CA LYS A 242 -3.35 17.57 12.05
C LYS A 242 -4.57 16.66 11.90
N LEU A 243 -4.59 15.65 12.76
CA LEU A 243 -5.71 14.80 13.23
C LEU A 243 -7.15 15.24 13.00
N LYS A 244 -7.43 16.55 12.99
CA LYS A 244 -8.75 17.12 12.80
C LYS A 244 -9.40 16.65 11.49
N GLN A 245 -8.62 16.37 10.44
CA GLN A 245 -9.12 15.98 9.13
C GLN A 245 -9.32 14.46 8.98
N MET A 246 -8.68 13.63 9.81
CA MET A 246 -9.01 12.20 9.86
C MET A 246 -10.46 11.98 10.34
N LYS A 247 -11.04 12.93 11.08
CA LYS A 247 -12.46 12.92 11.48
C LYS A 247 -13.41 13.04 10.28
N ASP A 248 -13.10 13.93 9.33
CA ASP A 248 -13.90 14.11 8.11
C ASP A 248 -13.82 12.88 7.18
N ILE A 249 -12.70 12.15 7.27
CA ILE A 249 -12.45 10.92 6.51
C ILE A 249 -13.15 9.71 7.12
N LYS A 250 -13.31 9.66 8.45
CA LYS A 250 -14.15 8.64 9.10
C LYS A 250 -15.59 8.73 8.58
N GLN A 251 -16.16 9.94 8.51
CA GLN A 251 -17.52 10.13 8.03
C GLN A 251 -17.68 9.62 6.58
N ALA A 252 -16.65 9.76 5.76
CA ALA A 252 -16.60 9.23 4.40
C ALA A 252 -16.59 7.70 4.30
N GLN A 253 -15.79 7.06 5.17
CA GLN A 253 -15.62 5.63 5.17
C GLN A 253 -16.77 4.90 5.85
N GLU A 254 -17.39 5.47 6.90
CA GLU A 254 -18.62 4.92 7.47
C GLU A 254 -19.75 4.86 6.43
N ILE A 255 -19.85 5.87 5.55
CA ILE A 255 -20.80 5.84 4.42
C ILE A 255 -20.43 4.72 3.43
N THR A 256 -19.14 4.60 3.08
CA THR A 256 -18.64 3.57 2.15
C THR A 256 -18.81 2.14 2.67
N ILE A 257 -18.45 1.91 3.94
CA ILE A 257 -18.57 0.61 4.62
C ILE A 257 -20.05 0.32 4.85
N GLY A 258 -20.86 1.31 5.26
CA GLY A 258 -22.31 1.23 5.39
C GLY A 258 -23.02 0.78 4.11
N THR A 259 -22.58 1.27 2.95
CA THR A 259 -23.08 0.80 1.64
C THR A 259 -22.55 -0.58 1.25
N THR A 260 -21.37 -0.98 1.75
CA THR A 260 -20.79 -2.30 1.46
C THR A 260 -21.39 -3.41 2.36
N VAL A 261 -21.74 -3.11 3.61
CA VAL A 261 -22.40 -4.07 4.51
C VAL A 261 -23.86 -4.35 4.13
N HIS A 262 -24.52 -3.44 3.41
CA HIS A 262 -25.83 -3.72 2.82
C HIS A 262 -25.77 -4.41 1.44
N GLY A 263 -24.58 -4.52 0.82
CA GLY A 263 -24.40 -5.09 -0.51
C GLY A 263 -23.80 -6.50 -0.56
N VAL A 264 -23.33 -7.05 0.57
CA VAL A 264 -22.70 -8.40 0.64
C VAL A 264 -23.25 -9.20 1.82
N LEU A 265 -24.56 -9.12 2.04
CA LEU A 265 -25.32 -10.19 2.65
C LEU A 265 -26.29 -10.69 1.57
N TYR A 266 -26.10 -11.93 1.13
CA TYR A 266 -26.81 -12.65 0.06
C TYR A 266 -26.36 -12.38 -1.39
N SER A 267 -25.25 -13.01 -1.80
CA SER A 267 -25.19 -13.96 -2.93
C SER A 267 -23.84 -14.67 -2.99
#